data_AF-A0A522CCT2-F1
#
_entry.id   AF-A0A522CCT2-F1
#
_cell.length_a   1.000
_cell.length_b   1.000
_cell.length_c   1.000
_cell.angle_alpha   90.00
_cell.angle_beta   90.00
_cell.angle_gamma   90.00
#
_symmetry.space_group_name_H-M   'P 1'
#
loop_
_entity.id
_entity.type
_entity.pdbx_description
1 polymer ?
#
loop_
_entity_poly.entity_id
_entity_poly.type
_entity_poly.pdbx_seq_one_letter_code
_entity_poly.pdbx_strand_id
1 'polypeptide(L)'
;MKDQSPLTPGEFREAFDKARTDARDSFAKSGTDIVLQYLSETIGSLQSEGIDVSLAIRYGTHTNAYDMMYTVSGNGGGLIEAYGFIECGRTTHMFAVATKHADKDVLRVYVSEYNFTGEGGRRSADGGNSYRRHVISGECFDFNEDAEALQKLQKKIVGICAGNQVMLECDTAEVFNKEPAAVNKMQKPGGKLKL
;
A
#
# COMPACT_ATOMS: atom_id res chain seq x y z
N MET A 1 -2.23 -36.46 21.62
CA MET A 1 -2.64 -35.53 20.55
C MET A 1 -4.08 -35.14 20.84
N LYS A 2 -4.40 -33.84 20.99
CA LYS A 2 -5.80 -33.43 21.09
C LYS A 2 -6.44 -33.63 19.71
N ASP A 3 -7.55 -34.36 19.69
CA ASP A 3 -8.37 -34.58 18.51
C ASP A 3 -8.78 -33.22 17.94
N GLN A 4 -8.23 -32.83 16.79
CA GLN A 4 -8.70 -31.69 16.02
C GLN A 4 -9.69 -32.23 14.99
N SER A 5 -10.88 -32.61 15.46
CA SER A 5 -11.97 -32.90 14.54
C SER A 5 -12.32 -31.61 13.77
N PRO A 6 -12.56 -31.71 12.45
CA PRO A 6 -12.94 -30.55 11.66
C PRO A 6 -14.28 -29.99 12.14
N LEU A 7 -14.43 -28.66 12.10
CA LEU A 7 -15.69 -28.00 12.42
C LEU A 7 -16.79 -28.50 11.47
N THR A 8 -17.96 -28.76 12.02
CA THR A 8 -19.18 -28.97 11.21
C THR A 8 -19.56 -27.67 10.49
N PRO A 9 -20.38 -27.73 9.42
CA PRO A 9 -20.84 -26.52 8.73
C PRO A 9 -21.54 -25.50 9.63
N GLY A 10 -22.28 -25.96 10.65
CA GLY A 10 -22.93 -25.11 11.64
C GLY A 10 -21.94 -24.39 12.54
N GLU A 11 -21.00 -25.14 13.13
CA GLU A 11 -19.93 -24.58 13.98
C GLU A 11 -19.02 -23.63 13.19
N PHE A 12 -18.76 -23.91 11.92
CA PHE A 12 -18.00 -23.03 11.05
C PHE A 12 -18.71 -21.68 10.84
N ARG A 13 -20.02 -21.69 10.58
CA ARG A 13 -20.81 -20.45 10.43
C ARG A 13 -20.82 -19.62 11.71
N GLU A 14 -21.06 -20.25 12.85
CA GLU A 14 -21.06 -19.57 14.15
C GLU A 14 -19.69 -18.96 14.48
N ALA A 15 -18.62 -19.71 14.24
CA ALA A 15 -17.25 -19.21 14.42
C ALA A 15 -16.94 -18.02 13.49
N PHE A 16 -17.39 -18.09 12.23
CA PHE A 16 -17.24 -16.99 11.28
C PHE A 16 -18.02 -15.74 11.72
N ASP A 17 -19.30 -15.88 12.06
CA ASP A 17 -20.13 -14.74 12.46
C ASP A 17 -19.60 -14.07 13.75
N LYS A 18 -19.09 -14.87 14.69
CA LYS A 18 -18.39 -14.37 15.88
C LYS A 18 -17.13 -13.60 15.50
N ALA A 19 -16.24 -14.20 14.70
CA ALA A 19 -14.99 -13.54 14.28
C ALA A 19 -15.25 -12.26 13.49
N ARG A 20 -16.30 -12.22 12.65
CA ARG A 20 -16.73 -11.02 11.91
C ARG A 20 -17.18 -9.92 12.87
N THR A 21 -17.94 -10.28 13.91
CA THR A 21 -18.42 -9.34 14.93
C THR A 21 -17.25 -8.79 15.72
N ASP A 22 -16.35 -9.66 16.20
CA ASP A 22 -15.15 -9.25 16.93
C ASP A 22 -14.25 -8.32 16.10
N ALA A 23 -14.09 -8.60 14.80
CA ALA A 23 -13.33 -7.75 13.88
C ALA A 23 -14.00 -6.39 13.66
N ARG A 24 -15.33 -6.36 13.47
CA ARG A 24 -16.11 -5.12 13.33
C ARG A 24 -15.97 -4.25 14.58
N ASP A 25 -16.09 -4.85 15.76
CA ASP A 25 -15.99 -4.12 17.03
C ASP A 25 -14.58 -3.59 17.25
N SER A 26 -13.54 -4.33 16.85
CA SER A 26 -12.16 -3.85 16.85
C SER A 26 -11.99 -2.60 15.97
N PHE A 27 -12.50 -2.64 14.73
CA PHE A 27 -12.36 -1.54 13.78
C PHE A 27 -13.11 -0.30 14.23
N ALA A 28 -14.31 -0.47 14.78
CA ALA A 28 -15.09 0.62 15.35
C ALA A 28 -14.41 1.23 16.58
N LYS A 29 -13.79 0.40 17.43
CA LYS A 29 -13.08 0.88 18.62
C LYS A 29 -11.82 1.67 18.25
N SER A 30 -11.09 1.26 17.21
CA SER A 30 -9.87 1.94 16.77
C SER A 30 -10.15 3.15 15.87
N GLY A 31 -11.35 3.25 15.28
CA GLY A 31 -11.70 4.24 14.27
C GLY A 31 -11.22 3.90 12.86
N THR A 32 -10.71 2.68 12.65
CA THR A 32 -10.30 2.18 11.33
C THR A 32 -11.48 2.10 10.37
N ASP A 33 -12.68 1.77 10.85
CA ASP A 33 -13.90 1.73 10.02
C ASP A 33 -14.21 3.10 9.38
N ILE A 34 -14.12 4.17 10.15
CA ILE A 34 -14.33 5.55 9.68
C ILE A 34 -13.29 5.93 8.61
N VAL A 35 -12.01 5.61 8.85
CA VAL A 35 -10.94 5.86 7.86
C VAL A 35 -11.21 5.10 6.55
N LEU A 36 -11.56 3.82 6.63
CA LEU A 36 -11.84 3.00 5.46
C LEU A 36 -13.08 3.50 4.71
N GLN A 37 -14.11 3.95 5.43
CA GLN A 37 -15.29 4.56 4.83
C GLN A 37 -14.91 5.83 4.05
N TYR A 38 -14.16 6.75 4.66
CA TYR A 38 -13.74 7.98 3.99
C TYR A 38 -12.83 7.73 2.79
N LEU A 39 -11.93 6.74 2.86
CA LEU A 39 -11.14 6.31 1.71
C LEU A 39 -12.05 5.80 0.59
N SER A 40 -13.03 4.95 0.91
CA SER A 40 -14.00 4.44 -0.07
C SER A 40 -14.80 5.56 -0.72
N GLU A 41 -15.30 6.53 0.05
CA GLU A 41 -16.07 7.68 -0.45
C GLU A 41 -15.21 8.57 -1.35
N THR A 42 -13.97 8.85 -0.93
CA THR A 42 -13.02 9.67 -1.71
C THR A 42 -12.71 9.04 -3.06
N ILE A 43 -12.42 7.74 -3.09
CA ILE A 43 -12.15 6.99 -4.32
C ILE A 43 -13.41 6.95 -5.19
N GLY A 44 -14.59 6.72 -4.61
CA GLY A 44 -15.86 6.74 -5.33
C GLY A 44 -16.16 8.10 -5.98
N SER A 45 -15.89 9.21 -5.29
CA SER A 45 -16.04 10.56 -5.87
C SER A 45 -15.08 10.81 -7.04
N LEU A 46 -13.83 10.35 -6.95
CA LEU A 46 -12.88 10.45 -8.06
C LEU A 46 -13.33 9.62 -9.27
N GLN A 47 -13.80 8.40 -9.02
CA GLN A 47 -14.34 7.52 -10.07
C GLN A 47 -15.57 8.13 -10.76
N SER A 48 -16.47 8.80 -10.03
CA SER A 48 -17.63 9.46 -10.63
C SER A 48 -17.27 10.62 -11.56
N GLU A 49 -16.08 11.22 -11.38
CA GLU A 49 -15.52 12.24 -12.27
C GLU A 49 -14.73 11.64 -13.45
N GLY A 50 -14.74 10.31 -13.61
CA GLY A 50 -14.06 9.61 -14.71
C GLY A 50 -12.57 9.39 -14.50
N ILE A 51 -12.05 9.58 -13.28
CA ILE A 51 -10.65 9.30 -12.95
C ILE A 51 -10.46 7.79 -12.77
N ASP A 52 -9.49 7.22 -13.48
CA ASP A 52 -9.09 5.82 -13.34
C ASP A 52 -8.33 5.61 -12.03
N VAL A 53 -9.08 5.36 -10.96
CA VAL A 53 -8.55 5.11 -9.62
C VAL A 53 -9.24 3.92 -8.94
N SER A 54 -8.48 3.15 -8.18
CA SER A 54 -8.89 1.90 -7.54
C SER A 54 -8.25 1.77 -6.16
N LEU A 55 -8.86 0.99 -5.26
CA LEU A 55 -8.34 0.72 -3.92
C LEU A 55 -8.27 -0.78 -3.66
N ALA A 56 -7.06 -1.31 -3.46
CA ALA A 56 -6.84 -2.70 -3.08
C ALA A 56 -6.52 -2.80 -1.58
N ILE A 57 -7.51 -3.16 -0.76
CA ILE A 57 -7.36 -3.26 0.70
C ILE A 57 -6.92 -4.68 1.11
N ARG A 58 -6.09 -4.76 2.15
CA ARG A 58 -5.64 -5.98 2.81
C ARG A 58 -5.76 -5.83 4.32
N TYR A 59 -6.06 -6.93 4.99
CA TYR A 59 -6.13 -7.00 6.46
C TYR A 59 -4.81 -7.51 7.04
N GLY A 60 -4.48 -7.03 8.23
CA GLY A 60 -3.30 -7.46 8.97
C GLY A 60 -2.03 -6.76 8.54
N THR A 61 -0.90 -7.43 8.74
CA THR A 61 0.38 -6.74 8.86
C THR A 61 1.32 -7.06 7.70
N HIS A 62 1.93 -6.03 7.11
CA HIS A 62 2.86 -6.14 5.99
C HIS A 62 4.17 -5.40 6.30
N THR A 63 5.32 -6.00 5.96
CA THR A 63 6.64 -5.42 6.32
C THR A 63 6.82 -4.00 5.78
N ASN A 64 6.41 -3.75 4.53
CA ASN A 64 6.49 -2.42 3.93
C ASN A 64 5.55 -1.40 4.59
N ALA A 65 4.43 -1.86 5.16
CA ALA A 65 3.51 -0.99 5.90
C ALA A 65 4.18 -0.52 7.20
N TYR A 66 4.92 -1.41 7.85
CA TYR A 66 5.72 -1.06 9.02
C TYR A 66 6.86 -0.12 8.68
N ASP A 67 7.56 -0.32 7.56
CA ASP A 67 8.65 0.57 7.16
C ASP A 67 8.15 2.03 7.01
N MET A 68 6.93 2.26 6.51
CA MET A 68 6.29 3.59 6.47
C MET A 68 6.00 4.18 7.85
N MET A 69 5.69 3.34 8.84
CA MET A 69 5.46 3.80 10.21
C MET A 69 6.80 4.13 10.91
N TYR A 70 7.82 3.28 10.71
CA TYR A 70 9.14 3.44 11.33
C TYR A 70 9.96 4.59 10.74
N THR A 71 9.79 4.91 9.45
CA THR A 71 10.42 6.08 8.81
C THR A 71 10.04 7.39 9.47
N VAL A 72 8.76 7.52 9.79
CA VAL A 72 8.19 8.80 10.19
C VAL A 72 8.49 9.11 11.66
N SER A 73 8.60 8.09 12.52
CA SER A 73 8.59 8.32 13.97
C SER A 73 9.58 7.48 14.81
N GLY A 74 10.47 6.70 14.19
CA GLY A 74 11.54 5.97 14.89
C GLY A 74 11.10 4.67 15.56
N ASN A 75 12.04 4.00 16.24
CA ASN A 75 11.84 2.66 16.83
C ASN A 75 10.83 2.69 18.00
N GLY A 76 9.60 2.25 17.74
CA GLY A 76 8.60 1.89 18.74
C GLY A 76 7.70 0.77 18.22
N GLY A 77 7.18 -0.09 19.10
CA GLY A 77 6.16 -1.06 18.69
C GLY A 77 4.96 -0.34 18.06
N GLY A 78 4.32 -0.96 17.08
CA GLY A 78 3.10 -0.42 16.49
C GLY A 78 2.22 -1.50 15.91
N LEU A 79 0.96 -1.15 15.69
CA LEU A 79 -0.06 -2.04 15.13
C LEU A 79 -0.63 -1.40 13.88
N ILE A 80 -0.47 -2.10 12.76
CA ILE A 80 -1.13 -1.79 11.50
C ILE A 80 -2.31 -2.73 11.39
N GLU A 81 -3.51 -2.15 11.41
CA GLU A 81 -4.76 -2.91 11.37
C GLU A 81 -5.22 -3.17 9.93
N ALA A 82 -4.96 -2.22 9.03
CA ALA A 82 -5.24 -2.33 7.61
C ALA A 82 -4.13 -1.68 6.78
N TYR A 83 -3.91 -2.18 5.57
CA TYR A 83 -3.06 -1.56 4.57
C TYR A 83 -3.62 -1.82 3.18
N GLY A 84 -3.10 -1.12 2.18
CA GLY A 84 -3.52 -1.39 0.82
C GLY A 84 -2.77 -0.56 -0.20
N PHE A 85 -3.31 -0.55 -1.40
CA PHE A 85 -2.76 0.15 -2.55
C PHE A 85 -3.82 1.02 -3.20
N ILE A 86 -3.50 2.29 -3.39
CA ILE A 86 -4.23 3.24 -4.20
C ILE A 86 -3.65 3.12 -5.60
N GLU A 87 -4.43 2.60 -6.53
CA GLU A 87 -4.04 2.44 -7.93
C GLU A 87 -4.62 3.62 -8.70
N CYS A 88 -3.80 4.37 -9.42
CA CYS A 88 -4.28 5.44 -10.30
C CYS A 88 -3.61 5.31 -11.66
N GLY A 89 -4.37 4.87 -12.67
CA GLY A 89 -3.83 4.46 -13.95
C GLY A 89 -2.71 3.42 -13.80
N ARG A 90 -1.50 3.75 -14.27
CA ARG A 90 -0.31 2.87 -14.21
C ARG A 90 0.53 3.03 -12.95
N THR A 91 0.04 3.78 -11.97
CA THR A 91 0.77 4.07 -10.73
C THR A 91 0.08 3.46 -9.54
N THR A 92 0.84 3.18 -8.50
CA THR A 92 0.35 2.50 -7.31
C THR A 92 0.97 3.18 -6.10
N HIS A 93 0.20 3.66 -5.14
CA HIS A 93 0.72 4.15 -3.86
C HIS A 93 0.28 3.22 -2.75
N MET A 94 1.18 2.87 -1.83
CA MET A 94 0.81 2.08 -0.66
C MET A 94 0.22 2.99 0.41
N PHE A 95 -0.78 2.51 1.15
CA PHE A 95 -1.22 3.16 2.38
C PHE A 95 -1.29 2.17 3.55
N ALA A 96 -1.21 2.67 4.77
CA ALA A 96 -1.33 1.88 5.99
C ALA A 96 -2.09 2.65 7.08
N VAL A 97 -2.98 1.97 7.79
CA VAL A 97 -3.73 2.49 8.93
C VAL A 97 -3.11 1.91 10.21
N ALA A 98 -2.46 2.78 10.98
CA ALA A 98 -1.87 2.43 12.26
C ALA A 98 -2.81 2.82 13.40
N THR A 99 -3.02 1.87 14.32
CA THR A 99 -3.89 2.02 15.48
C THR A 99 -3.12 2.03 16.81
N LYS A 100 -1.85 1.62 16.77
CA LYS A 100 -0.89 1.79 17.87
C LYS A 100 0.45 2.24 17.35
N HIS A 101 1.08 3.14 18.10
CA HIS A 101 2.46 3.57 17.83
C HIS A 101 3.15 3.99 19.13
N ALA A 102 4.35 3.44 19.39
CA ALA A 102 5.09 3.64 20.64
C ALA A 102 4.24 3.41 21.90
N ASP A 103 3.50 2.30 21.89
CA ASP A 103 2.59 1.86 22.97
C ASP A 103 1.42 2.80 23.28
N LYS A 104 1.15 3.78 22.41
CA LYS A 104 -0.03 4.65 22.48
C LYS A 104 -1.04 4.26 21.42
N ASP A 105 -2.31 4.31 21.78
CA ASP A 105 -3.41 4.22 20.81
C ASP A 105 -3.38 5.48 19.94
N VAL A 106 -3.35 5.29 18.62
CA VAL A 106 -3.32 6.36 17.61
C VAL A 106 -4.33 6.04 16.50
N LEU A 107 -4.66 7.01 15.67
CA LEU A 107 -5.32 6.75 14.39
C LEU A 107 -4.55 7.52 13.31
N ARG A 108 -3.61 6.83 12.66
CA ARG A 108 -2.72 7.43 11.67
C ARG A 108 -2.83 6.71 10.34
N VAL A 109 -2.95 7.49 9.27
CA VAL A 109 -2.85 6.97 7.91
C VAL A 109 -1.51 7.39 7.34
N TYR A 110 -0.74 6.42 6.86
CA TYR A 110 0.49 6.64 6.13
C TYR A 110 0.24 6.40 4.64
N VAL A 111 0.69 7.29 3.76
CA VAL A 111 0.63 7.11 2.31
C VAL A 111 2.02 7.23 1.73
N SER A 112 2.46 6.25 0.92
CA SER A 112 3.81 6.23 0.35
C SER A 112 4.07 7.46 -0.52
N GLU A 113 5.28 8.02 -0.41
CA GLU A 113 5.69 9.17 -1.23
C GLU A 113 5.98 8.79 -2.68
N TYR A 114 6.26 7.51 -2.96
CA TYR A 114 6.65 7.01 -4.28
C TYR A 114 5.68 5.97 -4.83
N ASN A 115 5.73 5.79 -6.16
CA ASN A 115 5.05 4.73 -6.87
C ASN A 115 5.61 3.35 -6.49
N PHE A 116 4.72 2.49 -6.01
CA PHE A 116 4.89 1.08 -5.71
C PHE A 116 4.80 0.22 -6.99
N THR A 117 5.43 0.63 -8.09
CA THR A 117 5.54 -0.19 -9.31
C THR A 117 6.87 -0.92 -9.30
N GLY A 118 6.96 -2.05 -8.60
CA GLY A 118 7.94 -3.13 -8.84
C GLY A 118 9.46 -2.87 -8.70
N GLU A 119 9.95 -1.63 -8.73
CA GLU A 119 11.39 -1.33 -8.74
C GLU A 119 11.99 -1.01 -7.36
N GLY A 120 11.19 -1.04 -6.29
CA GLY A 120 11.68 -1.10 -4.90
C GLY A 120 11.63 -2.50 -4.28
N GLY A 121 11.04 -3.47 -5.00
CA GLY A 121 10.69 -4.79 -4.46
C GLY A 121 11.51 -5.96 -5.00
N ARG A 122 12.40 -5.75 -5.98
CA ARG A 122 13.42 -6.76 -6.31
C ARG A 122 14.47 -6.73 -5.22
N ARG A 123 14.23 -7.52 -4.17
CA ARG A 123 15.30 -8.09 -3.34
C ARG A 123 16.32 -8.71 -4.30
N SER A 124 17.38 -7.98 -4.61
CA SER A 124 18.64 -8.59 -5.02
C SER A 124 19.08 -9.45 -3.84
N ALA A 125 18.67 -10.71 -3.86
CA ALA A 125 19.16 -11.75 -2.99
C ALA A 125 20.59 -12.12 -3.44
N ASP A 126 21.48 -11.14 -3.49
CA ASP A 126 22.91 -11.36 -3.67
C ASP A 126 23.62 -10.72 -2.50
N GLY A 127 24.21 -11.61 -1.70
CA GLY A 127 24.81 -11.30 -0.41
C GLY A 127 25.90 -10.24 -0.50
N GLY A 128 25.87 -9.32 0.46
CA GLY A 128 26.89 -8.30 0.59
C GLY A 128 26.45 -7.17 1.51
N ASN A 129 26.46 -7.46 2.82
CA ASN A 129 26.55 -6.53 3.94
C ASN A 129 26.29 -5.03 3.67
N SER A 130 25.09 -4.69 3.21
CA SER A 130 24.61 -3.32 3.01
C SER A 130 23.09 -3.29 3.19
N TYR A 131 22.64 -3.72 4.38
CA TYR A 131 21.26 -3.59 4.86
C TYR A 131 20.85 -2.13 5.13
N ARG A 132 21.06 -1.21 4.18
CA ARG A 132 20.15 -0.07 4.08
C ARG A 132 18.91 -0.61 3.39
N ARG A 133 18.01 -1.19 4.20
CA ARG A 133 16.62 -1.47 3.81
C ARG A 133 16.14 -0.27 3.00
N HIS A 134 15.51 -0.49 1.85
CA HIS A 134 14.75 0.56 1.19
C HIS A 134 13.58 0.89 2.12
N VAL A 135 13.86 1.80 3.02
CA VAL A 135 12.97 2.31 4.04
C VAL A 135 11.94 3.15 3.28
N ILE A 136 10.71 2.63 3.17
CA ILE A 136 9.64 3.28 2.41
C ILE A 136 9.18 4.48 3.24
N SER A 137 9.39 5.70 2.73
CA SER A 137 8.86 6.91 3.35
C SER A 137 7.37 7.04 3.04
N GLY A 138 6.63 7.50 4.05
CA GLY A 138 5.22 7.82 3.93
C GLY A 138 4.92 9.17 4.55
N GLU A 139 3.96 9.87 3.96
CA GLU A 139 3.34 11.03 4.57
C GLU A 139 2.32 10.55 5.61
N CYS A 140 2.32 11.16 6.80
CA CYS A 140 1.48 10.75 7.92
C CYS A 140 0.35 11.75 8.15
N PHE A 141 -0.87 11.22 8.23
CA PHE A 141 -2.10 11.96 8.55
C PHE A 141 -2.61 11.45 9.90
N ASP A 142 -2.47 12.26 10.96
CA ASP A 142 -2.85 11.89 12.34
C ASP A 142 -4.26 12.38 12.68
N PHE A 143 -5.23 11.48 12.71
CA PHE A 143 -6.64 11.79 12.98
C PHE A 143 -6.93 12.08 14.45
N ASN A 144 -6.00 11.77 15.37
CA ASN A 144 -6.16 12.10 16.78
C ASN A 144 -5.64 13.50 17.10
N GLU A 145 -4.62 13.96 16.39
CA GLU A 145 -3.96 15.25 16.67
C GLU A 145 -4.29 16.37 15.67
N ASP A 146 -4.76 16.04 14.46
CA ASP A 146 -5.04 17.00 13.38
C ASP A 146 -6.49 16.91 12.90
N ALA A 147 -7.29 17.92 13.25
CA ALA A 147 -8.69 18.02 12.84
C ALA A 147 -8.87 18.13 11.31
N GLU A 148 -7.82 18.51 10.58
CA GLU A 148 -7.82 18.60 9.12
C GLU A 148 -7.19 17.35 8.45
N ALA A 149 -6.80 16.33 9.21
CA ALA A 149 -6.11 15.14 8.69
C ALA A 149 -6.87 14.49 7.53
N LEU A 150 -8.20 14.39 7.66
CA LEU A 150 -9.06 13.85 6.60
C LEU A 150 -8.95 14.68 5.31
N GLN A 151 -9.09 16.00 5.42
CA GLN A 151 -9.05 16.88 4.25
C GLN A 151 -7.65 16.85 3.59
N LYS A 152 -6.59 16.78 4.40
CA LYS A 152 -5.21 16.66 3.92
C LYS A 152 -4.98 15.33 3.20
N LEU A 153 -5.46 14.22 3.76
CA LEU A 153 -5.43 12.91 3.13
C LEU A 153 -6.17 12.92 1.78
N GLN A 154 -7.38 13.48 1.75
CA GLN A 154 -8.16 13.60 0.50
C GLN A 154 -7.42 14.44 -0.54
N LYS A 155 -6.88 15.59 -0.16
CA LYS A 155 -6.06 16.45 -1.04
C LYS A 155 -4.82 15.71 -1.55
N LYS A 156 -4.18 14.87 -0.72
CA LYS A 156 -3.06 14.04 -1.14
C LYS A 156 -3.47 13.04 -2.23
N ILE A 157 -4.58 12.33 -2.05
CA ILE A 157 -5.09 11.36 -3.03
C ILE A 157 -5.46 12.06 -4.34
N VAL A 158 -6.17 13.20 -4.26
CA VAL A 158 -6.49 14.04 -5.42
C VAL A 158 -5.20 14.48 -6.14
N GLY A 159 -4.20 14.94 -5.40
CA GLY A 159 -2.92 15.38 -5.94
C GLY A 159 -2.15 14.27 -6.66
N ILE A 160 -2.12 13.06 -6.08
CA ILE A 160 -1.57 11.87 -6.73
C ILE A 160 -2.30 11.62 -8.05
N CYS A 161 -3.63 11.56 -8.02
CA CYS A 161 -4.43 11.24 -9.20
C CYS A 161 -4.28 12.28 -10.31
N ALA A 162 -4.34 13.57 -9.96
CA ALA A 162 -4.15 14.67 -10.90
C ALA A 162 -2.75 14.65 -11.54
N GLY A 163 -1.70 14.43 -10.73
CA GLY A 163 -0.33 14.31 -11.25
C GLY A 163 -0.18 13.15 -12.23
N ASN A 164 -0.78 12.00 -11.91
CA ASN A 164 -0.75 10.82 -12.78
C ASN A 164 -1.52 11.03 -14.09
N GLN A 165 -2.69 11.67 -14.02
CA GLN A 165 -3.47 12.01 -15.20
C GLN A 165 -2.67 12.90 -16.16
N VAL A 166 -2.03 13.95 -15.66
CA VAL A 166 -1.17 14.84 -16.47
C VAL A 166 0.02 14.07 -17.05
N MET A 167 0.64 13.17 -16.30
CA MET A 167 1.72 12.31 -16.83
C MET A 167 1.24 11.44 -17.99
N LEU A 168 0.04 10.85 -17.88
CA LEU A 168 -0.55 10.03 -18.95
C LEU A 168 -0.91 10.87 -20.18
N GLU A 169 -1.45 12.09 -19.99
CA GLU A 169 -1.74 13.02 -21.09
C GLU A 169 -0.46 13.44 -21.85
N CYS A 170 0.67 13.52 -21.14
CA CYS A 170 1.98 13.81 -21.73
C CYS A 170 2.62 12.60 -22.43
N ASP A 171 2.16 11.37 -22.16
CA ASP A 171 2.68 10.12 -22.75
C ASP A 171 2.18 9.89 -24.18
N THR A 172 2.34 10.89 -25.04
CA THR A 172 1.83 10.88 -26.43
C THR A 172 2.44 9.76 -27.29
N ALA A 173 3.62 9.27 -26.94
CA ALA A 173 4.30 8.14 -27.59
C ALA A 173 3.99 6.79 -26.90
N GLU A 174 3.19 6.79 -25.85
CA GLU A 174 2.86 5.64 -25.00
C GLU A 174 4.10 4.86 -24.51
N VAL A 175 5.16 5.55 -24.10
CA VAL A 175 6.42 4.96 -23.67
C VAL A 175 6.52 4.81 -22.16
N PHE A 176 5.72 5.53 -21.36
CA PHE A 176 5.82 5.47 -19.91
C PHE A 176 5.35 4.11 -19.38
N ASN A 177 6.13 3.54 -18.46
CA ASN A 177 5.87 2.25 -17.82
C ASN A 177 5.70 1.06 -18.81
N LYS A 178 6.12 1.20 -20.08
CA LYS A 178 6.34 0.04 -20.96
C LYS A 178 7.68 -0.58 -20.62
N GLU A 179 7.73 -1.91 -20.52
CA GLU A 179 9.01 -2.60 -20.43
C GLU A 179 9.85 -2.24 -21.68
N PRO A 180 11.11 -1.81 -21.50
CA PRO A 180 11.96 -1.49 -22.64
C PRO A 180 12.04 -2.70 -23.55
N ALA A 181 11.84 -2.48 -24.86
CA ALA A 181 11.92 -3.54 -25.85
C ALA A 181 13.22 -4.32 -25.63
N ALA A 182 13.10 -5.63 -25.41
CA ALA A 182 14.26 -6.48 -25.16
C ALA A 182 15.25 -6.27 -26.29
N VAL A 183 16.39 -5.64 -25.99
CA VAL A 183 17.48 -5.53 -26.94
C VAL A 183 17.93 -6.95 -27.18
N ASN A 184 17.53 -7.55 -28.31
CA ASN A 184 18.14 -8.77 -28.80
C ASN A 184 19.63 -8.47 -28.85
N LYS A 185 20.38 -9.02 -27.89
CA LYS A 185 21.83 -8.90 -27.80
C LYS A 185 22.35 -9.15 -29.21
N MET A 186 22.91 -8.11 -29.83
CA MET A 186 23.55 -8.24 -31.13
C MET A 186 24.42 -9.49 -31.06
N GLN A 187 24.09 -10.50 -31.86
CA GLN A 187 24.95 -11.63 -32.07
C GLN A 187 26.32 -11.04 -32.41
N LYS A 188 27.31 -11.30 -31.54
CA LYS A 188 28.71 -10.95 -31.83
C LYS A 188 28.98 -11.39 -33.27
N PRO A 189 29.52 -10.54 -34.15
CA PRO A 189 29.89 -10.99 -35.48
C PRO A 189 30.86 -12.15 -35.29
N GLY A 190 30.46 -13.33 -35.75
CA GLY A 190 31.28 -14.53 -35.78
C GLY A 190 32.37 -14.41 -36.83
N GLY A 191 33.25 -13.42 -36.68
CA GLY A 191 34.45 -13.27 -37.47
C GLY A 191 35.60 -13.97 -36.76
N LYS A 192 35.93 -15.20 -37.17
CA LYS A 192 37.27 -15.74 -36.92
C LYS A 192 38.25 -14.81 -37.64
N LEU A 193 39.06 -14.07 -36.89
CA LEU A 193 40.33 -13.56 -37.41
C LEU A 193 41.15 -14.78 -37.85
N LYS A 194 41.27 -14.98 -39.16
CA LYS A 194 42.35 -15.79 -39.74
C LYS A 194 43.54 -14.85 -39.91
N LEU A 195 44.51 -15.06 -39.02
CA LEU A 195 45.92 -14.65 -39.01
C LEU A 195 46.21 -13.17 -39.27
#